data_AF-A0AAD9DBR2-F1
#
_entry.id   AF-A0AAD9DBR2-F1
#
_cell.length_a   1.000
_cell.length_b   1.000
_cell.length_c   1.000
_cell.angle_alpha   90.00
_cell.angle_beta   90.00
_cell.angle_gamma   90.00
#
_symmetry.space_group_name_H-M   'P 1'
#
loop_
_entity.id
_entity.type
_entity.pdbx_description
1 polymer ?
#
loop_
_entity_poly.entity_id
_entity_poly.type
_entity_poly.pdbx_seq_one_letter_code
_entity_poly.pdbx_strand_id
1 'polypeptide(L)'
;MLRPHVTRKHSVLLWFFIFLGVGVWRWQADITLLPIHDNVHDKNDRNSTHQSEMKALASNSTLSIRQYHQRHMCFVHLGKTGGSSITCSLPPKIQKSGIGSSGCSSQDNAANQNNTSSALSQAIIERVHLLPAPAQNPRFDSFLVTVRNPLERIISWYYYLHPNYPPQKLPHHRNRCYNYQEFYQCWPTIQNLTEIGLQRVPDNYYKNWTKYNQTQTETDKCIQLAWDTISGIHHCWHNYWNFERTYSPLLLSLLQQPAAPQPNNKTLGRQELFVIRTEYISKDWASIETMLQPPVNSTTPSNSTGLEIPGGDEQARINPTVLVQHKNGFEKHENINSNNETKQSHSSFLSISARQNLCRALCREIQIYKQLLQLAINLDEMDKEVSLSELEELCPNRGNSCHIQYYNDSLPDDPLSIHRHQQQQKST
;
A
#
# COMPACT_ATOMS: atom_id res chain seq x y z
N MET A 1 14.59 57.50 55.75
CA MET A 1 15.31 56.34 55.20
C MET A 1 15.40 56.52 53.69
N LEU A 2 16.63 56.65 53.19
CA LEU A 2 17.00 57.25 51.91
C LEU A 2 17.47 56.18 50.91
N ARG A 3 16.89 56.19 49.68
CA ARG A 3 17.46 55.89 48.32
C ARG A 3 18.31 54.61 48.09
N PRO A 4 18.59 54.19 46.82
CA PRO A 4 18.03 54.58 45.52
C PRO A 4 17.66 53.41 44.56
N HIS A 5 16.88 53.77 43.54
CA HIS A 5 16.70 53.09 42.26
C HIS A 5 18.00 53.04 41.44
N VAL A 6 18.30 51.88 40.84
CA VAL A 6 19.28 51.74 39.74
C VAL A 6 18.54 51.27 38.49
N THR A 7 18.52 52.11 37.47
CA THR A 7 18.02 51.79 36.12
C THR A 7 19.13 51.13 35.31
N ARG A 8 18.91 49.88 34.86
CA ARG A 8 19.82 49.19 33.93
C ARG A 8 19.27 49.29 32.51
N LYS A 9 19.95 50.06 31.67
CA LYS A 9 19.72 50.14 30.22
C LYS A 9 20.18 48.83 29.58
N HIS A 10 19.30 48.14 28.84
CA HIS A 10 19.70 47.07 27.94
C HIS A 10 19.85 47.65 26.52
N SER A 11 21.09 47.64 26.02
CA SER A 11 21.40 47.88 24.61
C SER A 11 20.76 46.78 23.76
N VAL A 12 19.89 47.17 22.84
CA VAL A 12 19.42 46.32 21.74
C VAL A 12 20.50 46.34 20.67
N LEU A 13 21.29 45.27 20.60
CA LEU A 13 22.20 44.99 19.50
C LEU A 13 21.40 44.29 18.40
N LEU A 14 21.05 45.06 17.37
CA LEU A 14 20.35 44.62 16.18
C LEU A 14 21.31 43.80 15.31
N TRP A 15 21.19 42.46 15.36
CA TRP A 15 21.88 41.58 14.42
C TRP A 15 21.03 41.43 13.15
N PHE A 16 21.46 42.09 12.08
CA PHE A 16 21.01 41.83 10.72
C PHE A 16 21.62 40.50 10.24
N PHE A 17 20.83 39.43 10.22
CA PHE A 17 21.17 38.24 9.42
C PHE A 17 20.59 38.40 8.02
N ILE A 18 21.49 38.65 7.06
CA ILE A 18 21.23 38.53 5.63
C ILE A 18 21.08 37.03 5.33
N PHE A 19 19.85 36.56 5.13
CA PHE A 19 19.61 35.25 4.52
C PHE A 19 19.81 35.39 3.00
N LEU A 20 21.01 35.03 2.54
CA LEU A 20 21.25 34.69 1.15
C LEU A 20 20.47 33.43 0.81
N GLY A 21 19.87 33.43 -0.39
CA GLY A 21 18.78 32.54 -0.78
C GLY A 21 19.14 31.07 -0.70
N VAL A 22 18.38 30.33 0.10
CA VAL A 22 18.25 28.89 -0.04
C VAL A 22 17.30 28.66 -1.22
N GLY A 23 17.86 28.30 -2.36
CA GLY A 23 17.10 27.87 -3.53
C GLY A 23 16.20 26.70 -3.12
N VAL A 24 14.90 26.95 -3.10
CA VAL A 24 13.88 25.90 -3.04
C VAL A 24 13.96 25.17 -4.36
N TRP A 25 14.66 24.04 -4.37
CA TRP A 25 14.67 23.11 -5.49
C TRP A 25 13.26 22.53 -5.64
N ARG A 26 12.45 23.18 -6.48
CA ARG A 26 11.12 22.73 -6.89
C ARG A 26 11.31 21.55 -7.84
N TRP A 27 11.19 20.32 -7.31
CA TRP A 27 11.19 19.11 -8.11
C TRP A 27 9.82 18.94 -8.78
N GLN A 28 9.72 19.40 -10.02
CA GLN A 28 8.59 19.10 -10.90
C GLN A 28 8.92 17.79 -11.62
N ALA A 29 8.47 16.66 -11.08
CA ALA A 29 8.54 15.38 -11.77
C ALA A 29 7.16 15.08 -12.37
N ASP A 30 7.03 15.21 -13.68
CA ASP A 30 5.85 14.74 -14.40
C ASP A 30 5.83 13.21 -14.32
N ILE A 31 4.91 12.67 -13.53
CA ILE A 31 4.62 11.23 -13.50
C ILE A 31 3.76 10.93 -14.73
N THR A 32 4.38 10.90 -15.90
CA THR A 32 3.83 10.12 -17.02
C THR A 32 3.96 8.66 -16.62
N LEU A 33 2.89 8.06 -16.10
CA LEU A 33 2.84 6.61 -15.92
C LEU A 33 3.16 6.00 -17.27
N LEU A 34 4.22 5.19 -17.33
CA LEU A 34 4.61 4.50 -18.56
C LEU A 34 3.39 3.73 -19.05
N PRO A 35 2.98 3.89 -20.33
CA PRO A 35 1.91 3.09 -20.88
C PRO A 35 2.31 1.62 -20.69
N ILE A 36 1.51 0.91 -19.89
CA ILE A 36 1.61 -0.55 -19.84
C ILE A 36 1.12 -0.99 -21.22
N HIS A 37 2.06 -1.23 -22.13
CA HIS A 37 1.74 -1.78 -23.44
C HIS A 37 1.33 -3.23 -23.23
N ASP A 38 0.02 -3.46 -23.20
CA ASP A 38 -0.54 -4.80 -23.26
C ASP A 38 -0.27 -5.37 -24.65
N ASN A 39 0.83 -6.11 -24.78
CA ASN A 39 1.15 -6.92 -25.96
C ASN A 39 0.21 -8.14 -26.01
N VAL A 40 -1.09 -7.90 -26.14
CA VAL A 40 -2.13 -8.95 -26.11
C VAL A 40 -2.41 -9.54 -27.50
N HIS A 41 -1.82 -9.02 -28.59
CA HIS A 41 -2.18 -9.45 -29.95
C HIS A 41 -1.13 -10.17 -30.81
N ASP A 42 -0.02 -10.66 -30.26
CA ASP A 42 0.90 -11.50 -31.07
C ASP A 42 1.56 -12.61 -30.24
N LYS A 43 0.74 -13.55 -29.76
CA LYS A 43 1.16 -14.62 -28.82
C LYS A 43 1.74 -15.88 -29.49
N ASN A 44 2.05 -15.90 -30.79
CA ASN A 44 2.43 -17.16 -31.45
C ASN A 44 3.90 -17.42 -31.78
N ASP A 45 4.83 -16.46 -31.81
CA ASP A 45 6.22 -16.83 -32.21
C ASP A 45 7.39 -16.13 -31.47
N ARG A 46 7.14 -15.17 -30.56
CA ARG A 46 8.23 -14.38 -29.93
C ARG A 46 8.54 -14.67 -28.45
N ASN A 47 7.76 -15.54 -27.79
CA ASN A 47 7.96 -15.82 -26.36
C ASN A 47 9.10 -16.79 -26.02
N SER A 48 9.66 -17.51 -27.00
CA SER A 48 10.76 -18.44 -26.75
C SER A 48 12.10 -17.71 -26.50
N THR A 49 12.40 -16.70 -27.30
CA THR A 49 13.74 -16.09 -27.34
C THR A 49 13.98 -15.13 -26.17
N HIS A 50 13.01 -14.26 -25.84
CA HIS A 50 13.17 -13.27 -24.77
C HIS A 50 13.18 -13.88 -23.35
N GLN A 51 12.47 -15.00 -23.17
CA GLN A 51 12.46 -15.77 -21.92
C GLN A 51 13.74 -16.57 -21.73
N SER A 52 14.37 -17.01 -22.83
CA SER A 52 15.68 -17.66 -22.82
C SER A 52 16.82 -16.69 -22.51
N GLU A 53 16.77 -15.44 -22.98
CA GLU A 53 17.76 -14.41 -22.63
C GLU A 53 17.65 -13.93 -21.18
N MET A 54 16.44 -13.77 -20.63
CA MET A 54 16.26 -13.43 -19.22
C MET A 54 16.68 -14.58 -18.28
N LYS A 55 16.44 -15.84 -18.66
CA LYS A 55 16.98 -17.00 -17.94
C LYS A 55 18.50 -17.12 -18.06
N ALA A 56 19.09 -16.78 -19.21
CA ALA A 56 20.54 -16.81 -19.43
C ALA A 56 21.28 -15.70 -18.67
N LEU A 57 20.67 -14.51 -18.52
CA LEU A 57 21.18 -13.44 -17.65
C LEU A 57 21.08 -13.80 -16.16
N ALA A 58 20.05 -14.57 -15.76
CA ALA A 58 19.94 -15.10 -14.41
C ALA A 58 20.92 -16.25 -14.13
N SER A 59 21.29 -17.06 -15.14
CA SER A 59 22.17 -18.22 -14.96
C SER A 59 23.67 -17.92 -15.08
N ASN A 60 24.07 -16.86 -15.79
CA ASN A 60 25.48 -16.45 -15.92
C ASN A 60 25.87 -15.26 -15.04
N SER A 61 24.91 -14.71 -14.32
CA SER A 61 25.19 -13.87 -13.19
C SER A 61 25.79 -14.76 -12.09
N THR A 62 27.12 -14.88 -12.09
CA THR A 62 27.91 -14.98 -10.85
C THR A 62 27.73 -13.69 -10.05
N LEU A 63 26.47 -13.30 -9.76
CA LEU A 63 26.07 -12.90 -8.43
C LEU A 63 26.54 -14.05 -7.56
N SER A 64 27.82 -13.96 -7.22
CA SER A 64 28.41 -14.33 -5.95
C SER A 64 27.32 -14.75 -4.99
N ILE A 65 27.62 -15.79 -4.23
CA ILE A 65 27.22 -15.92 -2.84
C ILE A 65 27.58 -14.58 -2.14
N ARG A 66 26.88 -13.50 -2.51
CA ARG A 66 26.67 -12.31 -1.73
C ARG A 66 26.05 -12.96 -0.55
N GLN A 67 26.86 -13.02 0.51
CA GLN A 67 26.41 -13.28 1.86
C GLN A 67 24.95 -12.87 1.91
N TYR A 68 24.09 -13.79 2.34
CA TYR A 68 22.70 -13.51 2.69
C TYR A 68 22.70 -12.37 3.72
N HIS A 69 22.97 -11.17 3.23
CA HIS A 69 23.04 -9.96 3.98
C HIS A 69 21.60 -9.78 4.37
N GLN A 70 21.40 -9.66 5.68
CA GLN A 70 20.09 -9.34 6.23
C GLN A 70 19.57 -8.14 5.46
N ARG A 71 18.54 -8.37 4.62
CA ARG A 71 17.86 -7.31 3.91
C ARG A 71 17.30 -6.34 4.95
N HIS A 72 17.38 -5.06 4.67
CA HIS A 72 16.79 -4.04 5.52
C HIS A 72 15.48 -3.58 4.91
N MET A 73 14.41 -4.29 5.26
CA MET A 73 13.09 -4.07 4.69
C MET A 73 12.30 -3.01 5.47
N CYS A 74 11.64 -2.11 4.74
CA CYS A 74 10.58 -1.28 5.27
C CYS A 74 9.22 -1.90 4.91
N PHE A 75 8.39 -2.18 5.92
CA PHE A 75 7.01 -2.63 5.72
C PHE A 75 6.07 -1.44 5.59
N VAL A 76 5.60 -1.15 4.38
CA VAL A 76 4.69 -0.04 4.08
C VAL A 76 3.30 -0.57 3.80
N HIS A 77 2.35 -0.31 4.69
CA HIS A 77 0.97 -0.78 4.50
C HIS A 77 -0.06 0.35 4.49
N LEU A 78 -1.06 0.11 3.64
CA LEU A 78 -2.21 0.97 3.46
C LEU A 78 -3.40 0.45 4.25
N GLY A 79 -4.31 1.35 4.62
CA GLY A 79 -5.59 0.97 5.19
C GLY A 79 -6.34 -0.01 4.27
N LYS A 80 -6.94 -1.03 4.89
CA LYS A 80 -7.81 -2.04 4.23
C LYS A 80 -7.10 -2.99 3.25
N THR A 81 -5.79 -3.16 3.43
CA THR A 81 -4.98 -4.13 2.65
C THR A 81 -4.46 -5.29 3.52
N GLY A 82 -5.10 -5.60 4.65
CA GLY A 82 -4.65 -6.67 5.55
C GLY A 82 -3.37 -6.37 6.34
N GLY A 83 -2.81 -5.16 6.24
CA GLY A 83 -1.54 -4.81 6.87
C GLY A 83 -1.54 -4.88 8.41
N SER A 84 -2.68 -4.72 9.09
CA SER A 84 -2.78 -5.01 10.54
C SER A 84 -2.53 -6.48 10.85
N SER A 85 -3.08 -7.40 10.06
CA SER A 85 -2.87 -8.84 10.25
C SER A 85 -1.39 -9.19 10.10
N ILE A 86 -0.74 -8.65 9.05
CA ILE A 86 0.71 -8.80 8.85
C ILE A 86 1.48 -8.19 10.03
N THR A 87 1.11 -6.98 10.46
CA THR A 87 1.76 -6.31 11.60
C THR A 87 1.72 -7.21 12.84
N CYS A 88 0.61 -7.89 13.09
CA CYS A 88 0.45 -8.82 14.21
C CYS A 88 1.21 -10.14 14.03
N SER A 89 1.98 -10.34 12.96
CA SER A 89 2.96 -11.43 12.84
C SER A 89 4.41 -10.94 12.97
N LEU A 90 4.61 -9.63 13.13
CA LEU A 90 5.93 -9.01 13.27
C LEU A 90 6.35 -8.88 14.74
N PRO A 91 7.64 -8.66 15.03
CA PRO A 91 8.13 -8.56 16.39
C PRO A 91 7.54 -7.32 17.08
N PRO A 92 7.34 -7.33 18.41
CA PRO A 92 6.70 -6.22 19.13
C PRO A 92 7.35 -4.85 18.91
N LYS A 93 8.68 -4.80 18.65
CA LYS A 93 9.40 -3.56 18.30
C LYS A 93 8.85 -2.91 17.02
N ILE A 94 8.49 -3.72 16.02
CA ILE A 94 7.99 -3.26 14.73
C ILE A 94 6.49 -2.93 14.82
N GLN A 95 5.72 -3.70 15.59
CA GLN A 95 4.29 -3.44 15.80
C GLN A 95 4.00 -2.02 16.32
N LYS A 96 4.91 -1.49 17.13
CA LYS A 96 4.82 -0.15 17.73
C LYS A 96 5.39 0.96 16.83
N SER A 97 6.02 0.62 15.70
CA SER A 97 6.54 1.60 14.75
C SER A 97 5.45 2.08 13.78
N GLY A 98 5.55 3.34 13.35
CA GLY A 98 4.58 4.01 12.49
C GLY A 98 3.41 4.67 13.24
N ILE A 99 2.46 5.23 12.48
CA ILE A 99 1.29 5.92 13.04
C ILE A 99 0.18 4.91 13.36
N GLY A 100 -0.35 4.99 14.58
CA GLY A 100 -1.51 4.21 15.02
C GLY A 100 -1.16 2.86 15.63
N SER A 101 -2.05 2.37 16.49
CA SER A 101 -1.94 1.03 17.08
C SER A 101 -2.23 -0.03 16.02
N SER A 102 -1.44 -1.10 16.01
CA SER A 102 -1.72 -2.30 15.21
C SER A 102 -2.99 -3.02 15.66
N GLY A 103 -3.45 -2.78 16.89
CA GLY A 103 -4.59 -3.46 17.49
C GLY A 103 -4.30 -4.91 17.88
N CYS A 104 -3.04 -5.34 17.82
CA CYS A 104 -2.64 -6.70 18.21
C CYS A 104 -2.88 -6.92 19.71
N SER A 105 -3.48 -8.05 20.04
CA SER A 105 -3.76 -8.44 21.41
C SER A 105 -2.48 -8.88 22.13
N SER A 106 -2.50 -8.92 23.46
CA SER A 106 -1.41 -9.52 24.24
C SER A 106 -1.24 -11.03 23.95
N GLN A 107 -2.32 -11.71 23.56
CA GLN A 107 -2.28 -13.11 23.14
C GLN A 107 -1.54 -13.28 21.82
N ASP A 108 -1.74 -12.36 20.87
CA ASP A 108 -1.00 -12.34 19.60
C ASP A 108 0.50 -12.21 19.87
N ASN A 109 0.88 -11.38 20.86
CA ASN A 109 2.28 -11.22 21.25
C ASN A 109 2.89 -12.49 21.86
N ALA A 110 2.13 -13.27 22.63
CA ALA A 110 2.62 -14.51 23.23
C ALA A 110 2.85 -15.59 22.16
N ALA A 111 1.91 -15.75 21.22
CA ALA A 111 2.08 -16.65 20.07
C ALA A 111 3.28 -16.23 19.19
N ASN A 112 3.50 -14.92 19.05
CA ASN A 112 4.61 -14.39 18.25
C ASN A 112 5.99 -14.54 18.86
N GLN A 113 6.13 -14.68 20.19
CA GLN A 113 7.46 -14.87 20.78
C GLN A 113 8.18 -16.08 20.16
N ASN A 114 7.45 -17.14 19.83
CA ASN A 114 7.99 -18.31 19.16
C ASN A 114 8.18 -18.12 17.64
N ASN A 115 7.46 -17.17 17.02
CA ASN A 115 7.54 -16.85 15.59
C ASN A 115 8.48 -15.66 15.24
N THR A 116 9.15 -15.06 16.23
CA THR A 116 10.21 -14.04 15.99
C THR A 116 11.40 -14.56 15.17
N SER A 117 11.39 -15.85 14.85
CA SER A 117 12.37 -16.57 14.04
C SER A 117 12.14 -16.51 12.53
N SER A 118 11.00 -16.01 12.06
CA SER A 118 10.72 -15.96 10.62
C SER A 118 11.70 -15.03 9.89
N ALA A 119 12.17 -15.44 8.70
CA ALA A 119 13.19 -14.70 7.97
C ALA A 119 12.64 -13.34 7.52
N LEU A 120 11.38 -13.30 7.11
CA LEU A 120 10.68 -12.04 6.77
C LEU A 120 10.55 -11.11 7.97
N SER A 121 10.13 -11.64 9.12
CA SER A 121 9.97 -10.88 10.36
C SER A 121 11.28 -10.24 10.83
N GLN A 122 12.41 -10.93 10.61
CA GLN A 122 13.76 -10.42 10.93
C GLN A 122 14.26 -9.39 9.92
N ALA A 123 13.93 -9.53 8.64
CA ALA A 123 14.33 -8.60 7.60
C ALA A 123 13.60 -7.25 7.71
N ILE A 124 12.39 -7.22 8.29
CA ILE A 124 11.63 -5.99 8.50
C ILE A 124 12.18 -5.22 9.71
N ILE A 125 12.80 -4.08 9.45
CA ILE A 125 13.40 -3.24 10.49
C ILE A 125 12.55 -2.01 10.85
N GLU A 126 11.58 -1.65 10.00
CA GLU A 126 10.69 -0.52 10.21
C GLU A 126 9.32 -0.76 9.56
N ARG A 127 8.25 -0.22 10.16
CA ARG A 127 6.90 -0.19 9.59
C ARG A 127 6.41 1.24 9.41
N VAL A 128 5.82 1.48 8.26
CA VAL A 128 5.15 2.72 7.89
C VAL A 128 3.67 2.44 7.63
N HIS A 129 2.78 3.19 8.25
CA HIS A 129 1.33 3.04 8.15
C HIS A 129 0.70 4.39 7.81
N LEU A 130 -0.08 4.44 6.72
CA LEU A 130 -0.78 5.64 6.27
C LEU A 130 0.15 6.85 6.10
N LEU A 131 1.31 6.62 5.50
CA LEU A 131 2.28 7.65 5.15
C LEU A 131 2.93 7.26 3.82
N PRO A 132 3.55 8.21 3.11
CA PRO A 132 4.34 7.90 1.93
C PRO A 132 5.46 6.90 2.27
N ALA A 133 5.69 5.94 1.37
CA ALA A 133 6.83 5.04 1.49
C ALA A 133 8.15 5.85 1.53
N PRO A 134 9.06 5.57 2.47
CA PRO A 134 10.31 6.32 2.64
C PRO A 134 11.37 5.87 1.61
N ALA A 135 11.03 5.93 0.32
CA ALA A 135 11.82 5.37 -0.78
C ALA A 135 13.24 5.96 -0.90
N GLN A 136 13.41 7.20 -0.47
CA GLN A 136 14.71 7.90 -0.49
C GLN A 136 15.59 7.59 0.72
N ASN A 137 15.09 6.84 1.72
CA ASN A 137 15.87 6.52 2.91
C ASN A 137 16.89 5.42 2.57
N PRO A 138 18.20 5.71 2.60
CA PRO A 138 19.24 4.75 2.19
C PRO A 138 19.38 3.56 3.14
N ARG A 139 18.68 3.58 4.29
CA ARG A 139 18.63 2.43 5.20
C ARG A 139 17.86 1.25 4.64
N PHE A 140 17.01 1.47 3.65
CA PHE A 140 16.17 0.42 3.07
C PHE A 140 16.67 0.04 1.69
N ASP A 141 17.08 -1.22 1.57
CA ASP A 141 17.37 -1.86 0.28
C ASP A 141 16.14 -2.56 -0.31
N SER A 142 15.07 -2.68 0.48
CA SER A 142 13.91 -3.49 0.13
C SER A 142 12.64 -2.93 0.77
N PHE A 143 11.51 -3.13 0.12
CA PHE A 143 10.20 -2.72 0.61
C PHE A 143 9.23 -3.90 0.58
N LEU A 144 8.50 -4.10 1.66
CA LEU A 144 7.32 -4.97 1.69
C LEU A 144 6.09 -4.09 1.66
N VAL A 145 5.20 -4.29 0.70
CA VAL A 145 3.91 -3.61 0.64
C VAL A 145 2.76 -4.59 0.68
N THR A 146 1.64 -4.19 1.28
CA THR A 146 0.39 -4.94 1.18
C THR A 146 -0.55 -4.25 0.21
N VAL A 147 -1.12 -5.03 -0.70
CA VAL A 147 -2.09 -4.56 -1.67
C VAL A 147 -3.41 -5.34 -1.54
N ARG A 148 -4.46 -4.76 -2.11
CA ARG A 148 -5.76 -5.38 -2.28
C ARG A 148 -6.30 -4.92 -3.63
N ASN A 149 -7.18 -5.68 -4.25
CA ASN A 149 -7.96 -5.18 -5.37
C ASN A 149 -8.54 -3.79 -5.02
N PRO A 150 -8.28 -2.73 -5.81
CA PRO A 150 -8.67 -1.37 -5.46
C PRO A 150 -10.17 -1.19 -5.19
N LEU A 151 -11.03 -1.91 -5.91
CA LEU A 151 -12.49 -1.84 -5.72
C LEU A 151 -12.88 -2.42 -4.38
N GLU A 152 -12.40 -3.62 -4.07
CA GLU A 152 -12.67 -4.26 -2.79
C GLU A 152 -12.11 -3.48 -1.61
N ARG A 153 -10.96 -2.82 -1.78
CA ARG A 153 -10.38 -1.93 -0.78
C ARG A 153 -11.34 -0.80 -0.44
N ILE A 154 -11.91 -0.13 -1.44
CA ILE A 154 -12.88 0.95 -1.24
C ILE A 154 -14.17 0.45 -0.63
N ILE A 155 -14.69 -0.70 -1.06
CA ILE A 155 -15.88 -1.31 -0.46
C ILE A 155 -15.62 -1.60 1.02
N SER A 156 -14.48 -2.22 1.34
CA SER A 156 -14.06 -2.51 2.72
C SER A 156 -13.91 -1.23 3.55
N TRP A 157 -13.33 -0.17 2.96
CA TRP A 157 -13.20 1.13 3.61
C TRP A 157 -14.57 1.77 3.90
N TYR A 158 -15.47 1.79 2.91
CA TYR A 158 -16.80 2.38 3.03
C TYR A 158 -17.56 1.73 4.17
N TYR A 159 -17.61 0.39 4.20
CA TYR A 159 -18.30 -0.35 5.25
C TYR A 159 -17.65 -0.22 6.61
N TYR A 160 -16.33 -0.17 6.67
CA TYR A 160 -15.62 0.04 7.93
C TYR A 160 -15.97 1.39 8.57
N LEU A 161 -16.09 2.45 7.76
CA LEU A 161 -16.44 3.77 8.27
C LEU A 161 -17.94 4.02 8.39
N HIS A 162 -18.79 3.18 7.81
CA HIS A 162 -20.23 3.39 7.76
C HIS A 162 -20.85 3.63 9.15
N PRO A 163 -21.84 4.54 9.30
CA PRO A 163 -22.49 4.79 10.59
C PRO A 163 -23.07 3.53 11.25
N ASN A 164 -23.59 2.61 10.44
CA ASN A 164 -24.17 1.33 10.90
C ASN A 164 -23.11 0.27 11.30
N TYR A 165 -21.83 0.47 10.96
CA TYR A 165 -20.77 -0.40 11.47
C TYR A 165 -20.61 -0.16 12.98
N PRO A 166 -20.44 -1.20 13.82
CA PRO A 166 -20.56 -1.11 15.27
C PRO A 166 -19.91 0.16 15.85
N PRO A 167 -20.71 1.13 16.35
CA PRO A 167 -20.29 2.53 16.50
C PRO A 167 -19.22 2.75 17.57
N GLN A 168 -19.05 1.78 18.47
CA GLN A 168 -18.18 1.87 19.64
C GLN A 168 -16.69 1.90 19.28
N LYS A 169 -16.29 1.41 18.10
CA LYS A 169 -14.86 1.18 17.80
C LYS A 169 -14.15 2.32 17.07
N LEU A 170 -14.86 3.35 16.57
CA LEU A 170 -14.32 4.27 15.56
C LEU A 170 -14.54 5.79 15.74
N PRO A 171 -14.87 6.38 16.91
CA PRO A 171 -15.04 7.84 17.03
C PRO A 171 -13.87 8.64 16.46
N HIS A 172 -12.63 8.20 16.74
CA HIS A 172 -11.42 8.85 16.23
C HIS A 172 -11.32 8.85 14.70
N HIS A 173 -11.76 7.78 14.05
CA HIS A 173 -11.73 7.66 12.60
C HIS A 173 -12.79 8.56 11.95
N ARG A 174 -14.00 8.59 12.51
CA ARG A 174 -15.11 9.42 12.04
C ARG A 174 -14.80 10.91 12.17
N ASN A 175 -14.26 11.32 13.31
CA ASN A 175 -13.95 12.73 13.61
C ASN A 175 -12.81 13.29 12.74
N ARG A 176 -12.07 12.44 12.03
CA ARG A 176 -11.01 12.85 11.10
C ARG A 176 -11.45 12.79 9.64
N CYS A 177 -12.69 12.43 9.36
CA CYS A 177 -13.23 12.44 8.01
C CYS A 177 -13.94 13.77 7.73
N TYR A 178 -13.51 14.45 6.68
CA TYR A 178 -14.13 15.66 6.17
C TYR A 178 -15.60 15.37 5.81
N ASN A 179 -16.51 16.21 6.32
CA ASN A 179 -17.95 16.14 6.09
C ASN A 179 -18.55 14.73 6.25
N TYR A 180 -18.07 13.96 7.25
CA TYR A 180 -18.47 12.56 7.45
C TYR A 180 -19.99 12.35 7.50
N GLN A 181 -20.72 13.20 8.24
CA GLN A 181 -22.18 13.06 8.37
C GLN A 181 -22.88 13.34 7.04
N GLU A 182 -22.52 14.43 6.37
CA GLU A 182 -23.06 14.82 5.07
C GLU A 182 -22.75 13.76 4.01
N PHE A 183 -21.55 13.18 4.01
CA PHE A 183 -21.17 12.11 3.08
C PHE A 183 -22.11 10.91 3.16
N TYR A 184 -22.41 10.41 4.37
CA TYR A 184 -23.32 9.28 4.55
C TYR A 184 -24.81 9.66 4.48
N GLN A 185 -25.16 10.95 4.57
CA GLN A 185 -26.49 11.45 4.23
C GLN A 185 -26.71 11.46 2.71
N CYS A 186 -25.74 11.95 1.95
CA CYS A 186 -25.75 11.87 0.49
C CYS A 186 -25.76 10.41 0.01
N TRP A 187 -24.93 9.57 0.64
CA TRP A 187 -24.61 8.23 0.16
C TRP A 187 -24.81 7.18 1.27
N PRO A 188 -26.05 6.76 1.53
CA PRO A 188 -26.36 5.80 2.59
C PRO A 188 -25.97 4.36 2.24
N THR A 189 -25.74 4.06 0.96
CA THR A 189 -25.27 2.73 0.50
C THR A 189 -24.10 2.89 -0.47
N ILE A 190 -23.21 1.90 -0.51
CA ILE A 190 -22.11 1.87 -1.49
C ILE A 190 -22.65 1.79 -2.92
N GLN A 191 -23.81 1.16 -3.12
CA GLN A 191 -24.50 1.13 -4.41
C GLN A 191 -24.88 2.55 -4.85
N ASN A 192 -25.51 3.37 -3.99
CA ASN A 192 -25.86 4.75 -4.35
C ASN A 192 -24.61 5.61 -4.57
N LEU A 193 -23.58 5.47 -3.74
CA LEU A 193 -22.31 6.17 -3.89
C LEU A 193 -21.71 5.91 -5.28
N THR A 194 -21.65 4.65 -5.68
CA THR A 194 -20.95 4.23 -6.90
C THR A 194 -21.81 4.37 -8.15
N GLU A 195 -23.10 4.09 -8.08
CA GLU A 195 -24.01 4.18 -9.23
C GLU A 195 -24.40 5.62 -9.55
N ILE A 196 -24.68 6.44 -8.53
CA ILE A 196 -25.20 7.80 -8.69
C ILE A 196 -24.09 8.82 -8.40
N GLY A 197 -23.44 8.73 -7.24
CA GLY A 197 -22.43 9.71 -6.81
C GLY A 197 -21.21 9.79 -7.73
N LEU A 198 -20.81 8.65 -8.29
CA LEU A 198 -19.69 8.56 -9.23
C LEU A 198 -20.12 8.52 -10.70
N GLN A 199 -21.40 8.76 -11.04
CA GLN A 199 -21.93 8.60 -12.39
C GLN A 199 -21.32 9.59 -13.41
N ARG A 200 -20.99 10.79 -12.97
CA ARG A 200 -20.34 11.83 -13.79
C ARG A 200 -19.21 12.48 -13.02
N VAL A 201 -18.15 12.86 -13.73
CA VAL A 201 -17.06 13.65 -13.17
C VAL A 201 -17.55 15.10 -13.00
N PRO A 202 -17.35 15.76 -11.85
CA PRO A 202 -17.71 17.15 -11.68
C PRO A 202 -16.95 18.06 -12.67
N ASP A 203 -17.61 19.06 -13.25
CA ASP A 203 -17.03 19.94 -14.29
C ASP A 203 -15.75 20.67 -13.83
N ASN A 204 -15.65 20.94 -12.53
CA ASN A 204 -14.52 21.63 -11.91
C ASN A 204 -13.51 20.70 -11.24
N TYR A 205 -13.67 19.38 -11.36
CA TYR A 205 -12.83 18.41 -10.65
C TYR A 205 -11.32 18.62 -10.92
N TYR A 206 -10.97 19.09 -12.12
CA TYR A 206 -9.59 19.38 -12.50
C TYR A 206 -9.19 20.86 -12.40
N LYS A 207 -10.13 21.81 -12.24
CA LYS A 207 -9.89 23.22 -12.60
C LYS A 207 -9.67 24.24 -11.48
N ASN A 208 -9.83 23.88 -10.20
CA ASN A 208 -9.32 24.60 -9.01
C ASN A 208 -10.15 24.17 -7.80
N TRP A 209 -9.52 23.45 -6.87
CA TRP A 209 -10.12 22.91 -5.65
C TRP A 209 -10.60 23.95 -4.65
N THR A 210 -10.15 25.21 -4.80
CA THR A 210 -10.22 26.24 -3.77
C THR A 210 -11.46 27.12 -3.84
N LYS A 211 -12.34 26.97 -4.83
CA LYS A 211 -13.52 27.84 -4.97
C LYS A 211 -14.80 27.04 -5.17
N TYR A 212 -15.40 26.68 -4.05
CA TYR A 212 -16.77 26.19 -4.03
C TYR A 212 -17.70 27.31 -4.49
N ASN A 213 -18.30 27.18 -5.67
CA ASN A 213 -19.28 28.15 -6.12
C ASN A 213 -20.54 27.98 -5.26
N GLN A 214 -20.92 29.03 -4.53
CA GLN A 214 -22.11 29.03 -3.66
C GLN A 214 -23.43 28.74 -4.41
N THR A 215 -23.41 28.75 -5.74
CA THR A 215 -24.57 28.48 -6.60
C THR A 215 -24.78 27.01 -6.95
N GLN A 216 -24.01 26.07 -6.37
CA GLN A 216 -24.17 24.64 -6.66
C GLN A 216 -25.46 24.07 -6.03
N THR A 217 -26.15 23.20 -6.78
CA THR A 217 -27.29 22.46 -6.26
C THR A 217 -26.85 21.44 -5.21
N GLU A 218 -27.74 21.02 -4.32
CA GLU A 218 -27.43 20.02 -3.29
C GLU A 218 -26.92 18.71 -3.90
N THR A 219 -27.48 18.31 -5.04
CA THR A 219 -27.03 17.14 -5.80
C THR A 219 -25.60 17.29 -6.32
N ASP A 220 -25.22 18.48 -6.83
CA ASP A 220 -23.84 18.74 -7.26
C ASP A 220 -22.87 18.64 -6.09
N LYS A 221 -23.27 19.12 -4.91
CA LYS A 221 -22.47 19.02 -3.68
C LYS A 221 -22.18 17.57 -3.32
N CYS A 222 -23.22 16.75 -3.28
CA CYS A 222 -23.08 15.33 -2.98
C CYS A 222 -22.16 14.62 -4.00
N ILE A 223 -22.32 14.90 -5.30
CA ILE A 223 -21.51 14.29 -6.37
C ILE A 223 -20.04 14.71 -6.23
N GLN A 224 -19.77 15.99 -5.99
CA GLN A 224 -18.41 16.48 -5.73
C GLN A 224 -17.81 15.77 -4.50
N LEU A 225 -18.58 15.70 -3.41
CA LEU A 225 -18.16 15.04 -2.18
C LEU A 225 -17.87 13.54 -2.39
N ALA A 226 -18.63 12.84 -3.26
CA ALA A 226 -18.36 11.45 -3.64
C ALA A 226 -16.98 11.30 -4.29
N TRP A 227 -16.71 12.10 -5.32
CA TRP A 227 -15.45 12.06 -6.05
C TRP A 227 -14.25 12.41 -5.18
N ASP A 228 -14.35 13.49 -4.41
CA ASP A 228 -13.26 13.98 -3.56
C ASP A 228 -12.92 12.99 -2.45
N THR A 229 -13.94 12.33 -1.92
CA THR A 229 -13.76 11.30 -0.90
C THR A 229 -13.13 10.04 -1.50
N ILE A 230 -13.64 9.52 -2.62
CA ILE A 230 -13.15 8.27 -3.23
C ILE A 230 -11.74 8.42 -3.78
N SER A 231 -11.43 9.56 -4.40
CA SER A 231 -10.09 9.85 -4.92
C SER A 231 -9.05 10.20 -3.85
N GLY A 232 -9.43 10.25 -2.57
CA GLY A 232 -8.51 10.54 -1.46
C GLY A 232 -8.06 12.00 -1.38
N ILE A 233 -8.87 12.92 -1.92
CA ILE A 233 -8.56 14.35 -1.93
C ILE A 233 -9.03 15.00 -0.63
N HIS A 234 -10.24 14.66 -0.19
CA HIS A 234 -10.65 14.97 1.17
C HIS A 234 -10.02 14.02 2.18
N HIS A 235 -9.62 14.58 3.31
CA HIS A 235 -9.05 13.80 4.39
C HIS A 235 -10.11 12.92 5.02
N CYS A 236 -10.00 11.61 4.82
CA CYS A 236 -10.73 10.60 5.57
C CYS A 236 -9.83 9.41 5.87
N TRP A 237 -9.86 8.94 7.11
CA TRP A 237 -8.92 7.94 7.61
C TRP A 237 -8.97 6.65 6.76
N HIS A 238 -7.81 6.07 6.46
CA HIS A 238 -7.61 4.91 5.56
C HIS A 238 -7.91 5.11 4.06
N ASN A 239 -8.54 6.22 3.62
CA ASN A 239 -8.69 6.50 2.17
C ASN A 239 -7.97 7.75 1.68
N TYR A 240 -7.71 8.72 2.54
CA TYR A 240 -6.86 9.86 2.20
C TYR A 240 -5.46 9.40 1.79
N TRP A 241 -4.88 8.52 2.61
CA TRP A 241 -3.71 7.75 2.25
C TRP A 241 -4.20 6.59 1.39
N ASN A 242 -4.24 6.83 0.08
CA ASN A 242 -4.53 5.84 -0.94
C ASN A 242 -3.25 5.37 -1.64
N PHE A 243 -3.41 4.57 -2.71
CA PHE A 243 -2.28 4.03 -3.45
C PHE A 243 -1.36 5.13 -4.01
N GLU A 244 -1.94 6.22 -4.50
CA GLU A 244 -1.20 7.38 -5.04
C GLU A 244 -0.31 8.02 -3.97
N ARG A 245 -0.88 8.39 -2.82
CA ARG A 245 -0.08 9.07 -1.79
C ARG A 245 0.94 8.15 -1.12
N THR A 246 0.61 6.88 -0.93
CA THR A 246 1.45 5.95 -0.18
C THR A 246 2.53 5.31 -1.04
N TYR A 247 2.19 4.85 -2.26
CA TYR A 247 3.08 4.02 -3.07
C TYR A 247 3.72 4.74 -4.26
N SER A 248 3.18 5.85 -4.77
CA SER A 248 3.78 6.55 -5.92
C SER A 248 5.23 6.98 -5.70
N PRO A 249 5.65 7.50 -4.52
CA PRO A 249 7.07 7.84 -4.28
C PRO A 249 8.00 6.62 -4.38
N LEU A 250 7.53 5.46 -3.94
CA LEU A 250 8.27 4.19 -4.06
C LEU A 250 8.33 3.72 -5.50
N LEU A 251 7.21 3.73 -6.23
CA LEU A 251 7.19 3.39 -7.65
C LEU A 251 8.13 4.29 -8.46
N LEU A 252 8.10 5.60 -8.22
CA LEU A 252 8.98 6.54 -8.90
C LEU A 252 10.46 6.21 -8.62
N SER A 253 10.81 5.94 -7.36
CA SER A 253 12.17 5.51 -6.99
C SER A 253 12.59 4.23 -7.69
N LEU A 254 11.71 3.21 -7.76
CA LEU A 254 11.99 1.93 -8.39
C LEU A 254 12.16 2.05 -9.92
N LEU A 255 11.34 2.89 -10.57
CA LEU A 255 11.37 3.10 -12.02
C LEU A 255 12.55 3.97 -12.48
N GLN A 256 13.03 4.87 -11.62
CA GLN A 256 14.18 5.74 -11.92
C GLN A 256 15.54 5.08 -11.66
N GLN A 257 15.55 3.88 -11.06
CA GLN A 257 16.81 3.19 -10.80
C GLN A 257 17.51 2.81 -12.11
N PRO A 258 18.82 3.08 -12.23
CA PRO A 258 19.58 2.72 -13.42
C PRO A 258 19.57 1.20 -13.61
N ALA A 259 19.40 0.76 -14.85
CA ALA A 259 19.36 -0.67 -15.18
C ALA A 259 20.66 -1.41 -14.84
N ALA A 260 21.80 -0.71 -14.86
CA ALA A 260 23.12 -1.27 -14.56
C ALA A 260 23.73 -0.62 -13.30
N PRO A 261 24.31 -1.42 -12.38
CA PRO A 261 25.10 -0.88 -11.29
C PRO A 261 26.29 -0.10 -11.85
N GLN A 262 26.45 1.15 -11.43
CA GLN A 262 27.59 1.97 -11.83
C GLN A 262 28.86 1.44 -11.13
N PRO A 263 29.93 1.09 -11.87
CA PRO A 263 31.07 0.32 -11.34
C PRO A 263 31.86 1.03 -10.23
N ASN A 264 31.77 2.36 -10.11
CA ASN A 264 32.64 3.16 -9.25
C ASN A 264 31.95 3.75 -8.02
N ASN A 265 30.63 3.64 -7.92
CA ASN A 265 29.94 4.02 -6.70
C ASN A 265 29.72 2.75 -5.87
N LYS A 266 29.99 2.82 -4.57
CA LYS A 266 29.34 1.94 -3.57
C LYS A 266 27.84 2.28 -3.52
N THR A 267 27.18 2.34 -4.67
CA THR A 267 25.77 2.62 -4.79
C THR A 267 25.02 1.55 -4.03
N LEU A 268 24.08 2.02 -3.21
CA LEU A 268 22.99 1.23 -2.71
C LEU A 268 22.49 0.33 -3.83
N GLY A 269 22.36 -0.97 -3.56
CA GLY A 269 21.80 -1.91 -4.53
C GLY A 269 20.45 -1.43 -5.05
N ARG A 270 20.05 -1.92 -6.22
CA ARG A 270 18.69 -1.74 -6.74
C ARG A 270 17.69 -2.10 -5.63
N GLN A 271 16.75 -1.20 -5.32
CA GLN A 271 15.77 -1.49 -4.28
C GLN A 271 14.83 -2.59 -4.75
N GLU A 272 14.55 -3.54 -3.86
CA GLU A 272 13.64 -4.66 -4.13
C GLU A 272 12.22 -4.34 -3.65
N LEU A 273 11.21 -4.82 -4.39
CA LEU A 273 9.80 -4.69 -4.02
C LEU A 273 9.17 -6.07 -3.81
N PHE A 274 8.69 -6.29 -2.59
CA PHE A 274 7.89 -7.45 -2.21
C PHE A 274 6.45 -7.01 -2.02
N VAL A 275 5.50 -7.80 -2.54
CA VAL A 275 4.06 -7.52 -2.47
C VAL A 275 3.33 -8.69 -1.81
N ILE A 276 2.49 -8.38 -0.83
CA ILE A 276 1.50 -9.31 -0.27
C ILE A 276 0.11 -8.85 -0.69
N ARG A 277 -0.61 -9.69 -1.45
CA ARG A 277 -1.99 -9.46 -1.84
C ARG A 277 -2.93 -9.93 -0.73
N THR A 278 -3.95 -9.14 -0.43
CA THR A 278 -4.91 -9.43 0.65
C THR A 278 -5.68 -10.73 0.40
N GLU A 279 -5.91 -11.04 -0.86
CA GLU A 279 -6.62 -12.22 -1.35
C GLU A 279 -5.75 -13.49 -1.22
N TYR A 280 -4.42 -13.32 -1.16
CA TYR A 280 -3.42 -14.39 -1.21
C TYR A 280 -2.39 -14.33 -0.08
N ILE A 281 -2.74 -13.72 1.06
CA ILE A 281 -1.79 -13.39 2.15
C ILE A 281 -0.90 -14.58 2.54
N SER A 282 -1.49 -15.76 2.78
CA SER A 282 -0.73 -16.94 3.19
C SER A 282 0.25 -17.42 2.12
N LYS A 283 -0.15 -17.39 0.84
CA LYS A 283 0.69 -17.80 -0.29
C LYS A 283 1.86 -16.83 -0.46
N ASP A 284 1.56 -15.53 -0.51
CA ASP A 284 2.56 -14.50 -0.75
C ASP A 284 3.55 -14.42 0.42
N TRP A 285 3.08 -14.55 1.67
CA TRP A 285 3.95 -14.64 2.85
C TRP A 285 4.93 -15.81 2.74
N ALA A 286 4.43 -17.02 2.44
CA ALA A 286 5.26 -18.21 2.33
C ALA A 286 6.30 -18.09 1.20
N SER A 287 5.92 -17.55 0.04
CA SER A 287 6.84 -17.26 -1.07
C SER A 287 8.01 -16.39 -0.60
N ILE A 288 7.70 -15.29 0.09
CA ILE A 288 8.72 -14.37 0.59
C ILE A 288 9.62 -15.03 1.64
N GLU A 289 9.06 -15.79 2.57
CA GLU A 289 9.86 -16.55 3.55
C GLU A 289 10.88 -17.46 2.86
N THR A 290 10.46 -18.22 1.85
CA THR A 290 11.36 -19.07 1.08
C THR A 290 12.47 -18.28 0.38
N MET A 291 12.17 -17.10 -0.17
CA MET A 291 13.18 -16.24 -0.82
C MET A 291 14.19 -15.61 0.16
N LEU A 292 13.81 -15.49 1.42
CA LEU A 292 14.65 -14.87 2.47
C LEU A 292 15.46 -15.90 3.27
N GLN A 293 15.09 -17.18 3.22
CA GLN A 293 15.82 -18.24 3.91
C GLN A 293 17.18 -18.49 3.25
N PRO A 294 18.26 -18.66 4.04
CA PRO A 294 19.56 -19.04 3.49
C PRO A 294 19.44 -20.36 2.70
N PRO A 295 20.29 -20.58 1.68
CA PRO A 295 20.27 -21.83 0.94
C PRO A 295 20.58 -22.93 1.95
N VAL A 296 19.70 -23.94 2.02
CA VAL A 296 19.97 -25.11 2.86
C VAL A 296 21.16 -25.81 2.23
N ASN A 297 22.36 -25.61 2.80
CA ASN A 297 23.60 -26.24 2.36
C ASN A 297 23.38 -27.76 2.35
N SER A 298 23.05 -28.29 1.18
CA SER A 298 22.63 -29.68 0.97
C SER A 298 23.82 -30.66 1.04
N THR A 299 24.96 -30.17 1.53
CA THR A 299 26.27 -30.81 1.46
C THR A 299 26.73 -31.40 2.78
N THR A 300 25.84 -31.65 3.75
CA THR A 300 26.16 -32.67 4.76
C THR A 300 25.71 -34.00 4.16
N PRO A 301 26.62 -34.82 3.60
CA PRO A 301 26.25 -36.16 3.19
C PRO A 301 25.77 -36.84 4.46
N SER A 302 24.51 -37.24 4.51
CA SER A 302 24.02 -38.09 5.57
C SER A 302 24.78 -39.41 5.49
N ASN A 303 25.91 -39.50 6.18
CA ASN A 303 26.54 -40.76 6.55
C ASN A 303 25.65 -41.47 7.58
N SER A 304 24.37 -41.67 7.25
CA SER A 304 23.51 -42.61 7.93
C SER A 304 23.90 -43.99 7.41
N THR A 305 24.90 -44.57 8.06
CA THR A 305 25.08 -46.03 8.09
C THR A 305 23.72 -46.67 8.41
N GLY A 306 23.31 -47.59 7.55
CA GLY A 306 21.94 -48.07 7.45
C GLY A 306 21.34 -48.55 8.78
N LEU A 307 20.21 -47.95 9.12
CA LEU A 307 19.18 -48.60 9.92
C LEU A 307 17.87 -48.33 9.19
N GLU A 308 17.44 -49.29 8.38
CA GLU A 308 16.15 -49.28 7.71
C GLU A 308 15.05 -49.26 8.78
N ILE A 309 14.45 -48.10 9.05
CA ILE A 309 13.17 -48.02 9.74
C ILE A 309 12.09 -48.01 8.66
N PRO A 310 11.22 -49.03 8.59
CA PRO A 310 10.15 -49.07 7.62
C PRO A 310 8.98 -48.19 8.04
N GLY A 311 8.61 -47.25 7.17
CA GLY A 311 7.25 -46.67 7.11
C GLY A 311 7.02 -45.45 8.00
N GLY A 312 7.35 -44.26 7.48
CA GLY A 312 6.90 -43.00 8.06
C GLY A 312 7.22 -41.83 7.14
N ASP A 313 6.23 -41.39 6.35
CA ASP A 313 6.28 -40.16 5.55
C ASP A 313 6.34 -38.94 6.47
N GLU A 314 7.53 -38.64 7.00
CA GLU A 314 7.78 -37.45 7.81
C GLU A 314 8.54 -36.40 6.98
N GLN A 315 7.86 -35.87 5.96
CA GLN A 315 8.19 -34.56 5.43
C GLN A 315 7.87 -33.53 6.51
N ALA A 316 8.92 -32.96 7.10
CA ALA A 316 8.85 -31.87 8.06
C ALA A 316 8.02 -30.70 7.48
N ARG A 317 6.73 -30.70 7.80
CA ARG A 317 5.82 -29.58 7.58
C ARG A 317 6.34 -28.41 8.41
N ILE A 318 6.92 -27.41 7.74
CA ILE A 318 6.91 -26.04 8.25
C ILE A 318 5.42 -25.68 8.35
N ASN A 319 4.82 -25.82 9.53
CA ASN A 319 3.40 -25.58 9.76
C ASN A 319 3.08 -24.10 9.48
N PRO A 320 2.45 -23.74 8.34
CA PRO A 320 1.96 -22.38 8.09
C PRO A 320 0.75 -22.03 8.97
N THR A 321 0.42 -22.95 9.89
CA THR A 321 -0.83 -23.04 10.65
C THR A 321 -1.09 -21.83 11.53
N VAL A 322 -0.08 -21.04 11.91
CA VAL A 322 -0.29 -19.85 12.76
C VAL A 322 -0.88 -18.68 11.96
N LEU A 323 -0.53 -18.50 10.68
CA LEU A 323 -1.22 -17.51 9.84
C LEU A 323 -2.67 -17.95 9.55
N VAL A 324 -2.89 -19.26 9.42
CA VAL A 324 -4.21 -19.87 9.22
C VAL A 324 -5.10 -19.73 10.45
N GLN A 325 -4.55 -19.77 11.67
CA GLN A 325 -5.33 -19.62 12.90
C GLN A 325 -5.95 -18.22 13.06
N HIS A 326 -5.35 -17.16 12.50
CA HIS A 326 -5.99 -15.84 12.44
C HIS A 326 -7.08 -15.73 11.36
N LYS A 327 -7.04 -16.57 10.31
CA LYS A 327 -8.09 -16.65 9.28
C LYS A 327 -9.43 -17.08 9.87
N ASN A 328 -9.40 -17.95 10.89
CA ASN A 328 -10.60 -18.41 11.62
C ASN A 328 -11.36 -17.28 12.36
N GLY A 329 -10.73 -16.12 12.59
CA GLY A 329 -11.39 -14.94 13.16
C GLY A 329 -12.14 -14.09 12.12
N PHE A 330 -11.78 -14.22 10.83
CA PHE A 330 -12.41 -13.48 9.73
C PHE A 330 -13.46 -14.35 9.00
N GLU A 331 -13.26 -15.67 8.94
CA GLU A 331 -14.21 -16.64 8.38
C GLU A 331 -15.40 -16.95 9.32
N LYS A 332 -15.42 -16.44 10.55
CA LYS A 332 -16.50 -16.75 11.52
C LYS A 332 -17.87 -16.14 11.18
N HIS A 333 -18.01 -15.48 10.03
CA HIS A 333 -19.29 -15.08 9.44
C HIS A 333 -19.69 -15.90 8.19
N GLU A 334 -18.90 -16.88 7.76
CA GLU A 334 -19.16 -17.69 6.55
C GLU A 334 -19.47 -19.17 6.82
N ASN A 335 -19.82 -19.53 8.06
CA ASN A 335 -20.29 -20.88 8.35
C ASN A 335 -21.82 -20.97 8.17
N ILE A 336 -22.28 -20.78 6.93
CA ILE A 336 -23.63 -21.14 6.47
C ILE A 336 -23.46 -22.30 5.48
N ASN A 337 -24.02 -23.45 5.85
CA ASN A 337 -24.11 -24.72 5.13
C ASN A 337 -23.83 -24.66 3.61
N SER A 338 -22.61 -25.04 3.23
CA SER A 338 -22.21 -25.28 1.84
C SER A 338 -22.78 -26.61 1.34
N ASN A 339 -24.04 -26.60 0.93
CA ASN A 339 -24.58 -27.57 -0.03
C ASN A 339 -25.17 -26.77 -1.21
N ASN A 340 -24.39 -26.66 -2.29
CA ASN A 340 -24.81 -26.22 -3.63
C ASN A 340 -25.35 -24.78 -3.82
N GLU A 341 -25.03 -23.82 -2.95
CA GLU A 341 -25.11 -22.41 -3.35
C GLU A 341 -23.93 -22.14 -4.30
N THR A 342 -24.24 -22.06 -5.60
CA THR A 342 -23.37 -21.46 -6.62
C THR A 342 -22.68 -20.28 -6.00
N LYS A 343 -21.34 -20.33 -5.86
CA LYS A 343 -20.49 -19.21 -5.42
C LYS A 343 -21.11 -17.93 -5.95
N GLN A 344 -21.88 -17.23 -5.13
CA GLN A 344 -22.50 -15.99 -5.50
C GLN A 344 -21.32 -15.04 -5.51
N SER A 345 -20.68 -14.98 -6.67
CA SER A 345 -19.40 -14.33 -6.89
C SER A 345 -19.47 -12.98 -6.21
N HIS A 346 -18.48 -12.63 -5.39
CA HIS A 346 -18.38 -11.32 -4.72
C HIS A 346 -18.57 -10.15 -5.71
N SER A 347 -18.50 -10.40 -7.03
CA SER A 347 -18.95 -9.51 -8.09
C SER A 347 -20.42 -9.05 -7.95
N SER A 348 -21.31 -9.76 -7.28
CA SER A 348 -22.74 -9.41 -7.22
C SER A 348 -23.06 -8.24 -6.29
N PHE A 349 -22.08 -7.71 -5.55
CA PHE A 349 -22.34 -6.66 -4.57
C PHE A 349 -22.69 -5.30 -5.21
N LEU A 350 -22.13 -5.02 -6.38
CA LEU A 350 -22.37 -3.79 -7.14
C LEU A 350 -23.01 -4.10 -8.49
N SER A 351 -23.97 -3.27 -8.90
CA SER A 351 -24.45 -3.27 -10.28
C SER A 351 -23.28 -3.05 -11.26
N ILE A 352 -23.46 -3.47 -12.52
CA ILE A 352 -22.44 -3.26 -13.57
C ILE A 352 -22.12 -1.76 -13.71
N SER A 353 -23.14 -0.89 -13.67
CA SER A 353 -22.98 0.57 -13.75
C SER A 353 -22.19 1.12 -12.56
N ALA A 354 -22.57 0.73 -11.34
CA ALA A 354 -21.84 1.08 -10.12
C ALA A 354 -20.36 0.71 -10.20
N ARG A 355 -20.08 -0.54 -10.63
CA ARG A 355 -18.72 -1.04 -10.76
C ARG A 355 -17.91 -0.24 -11.78
N GLN A 356 -18.47 0.03 -12.96
CA GLN A 356 -17.82 0.81 -14.01
C GLN A 356 -17.49 2.25 -13.56
N ASN A 357 -18.42 2.89 -12.86
CA ASN A 357 -18.22 4.23 -12.30
C ASN A 357 -17.10 4.22 -11.24
N LEU A 358 -17.08 3.21 -10.37
CA LEU A 358 -16.03 3.05 -9.37
C LEU A 358 -14.66 2.79 -10.01
N CYS A 359 -14.57 1.92 -11.02
CA CYS A 359 -13.34 1.71 -11.79
C CYS A 359 -12.82 3.02 -12.39
N ARG A 360 -13.71 3.86 -12.93
CA ARG A 360 -13.33 5.17 -13.46
C ARG A 360 -12.78 6.09 -12.37
N ALA A 361 -13.42 6.14 -11.20
CA ALA A 361 -12.97 6.96 -10.08
C ALA A 361 -11.63 6.50 -9.49
N LEU A 362 -11.38 5.18 -9.48
CA LEU A 362 -10.15 4.55 -8.96
C LEU A 362 -9.07 4.33 -10.00
N CYS A 363 -9.23 4.91 -11.18
CA CYS A 363 -8.36 4.70 -12.31
C CYS A 363 -6.86 4.89 -11.96
N ARG A 364 -6.48 5.93 -11.19
CA ARG A 364 -5.09 6.13 -10.74
C ARG A 364 -4.60 5.01 -9.81
N GLU A 365 -5.41 4.63 -8.82
CA GLU A 365 -5.07 3.54 -7.89
C GLU A 365 -4.92 2.20 -8.61
N ILE A 366 -5.78 1.94 -9.59
CA ILE A 366 -5.71 0.75 -10.44
C ILE A 366 -4.38 0.68 -11.19
N GLN A 367 -3.92 1.79 -11.80
CA GLN A 367 -2.64 1.79 -12.49
C GLN A 367 -1.46 1.56 -11.54
N ILE A 368 -1.50 2.16 -10.35
CA ILE A 368 -0.48 1.94 -9.32
C ILE A 368 -0.48 0.49 -8.85
N TYR A 369 -1.66 -0.10 -8.61
CA TYR A 369 -1.80 -1.51 -8.26
C TYR A 369 -1.16 -2.41 -9.31
N LYS A 370 -1.47 -2.20 -10.60
CA LYS A 370 -0.89 -2.95 -11.72
C LYS A 370 0.64 -2.85 -11.70
N GLN A 371 1.19 -1.65 -11.55
CA GLN A 371 2.65 -1.46 -11.53
C GLN A 371 3.32 -2.11 -10.33
N LEU A 372 2.71 -2.05 -9.14
CA LEU A 372 3.21 -2.73 -7.95
C LEU A 372 3.28 -4.25 -8.17
N LEU A 373 2.24 -4.85 -8.74
CA LEU A 373 2.25 -6.29 -9.07
C LEU A 373 3.34 -6.63 -10.08
N GLN A 374 3.50 -5.82 -11.13
CA GLN A 374 4.50 -6.07 -12.17
C GLN A 374 5.94 -5.97 -11.66
N LEU A 375 6.20 -5.04 -10.75
CA LEU A 375 7.52 -4.84 -10.13
C LEU A 375 7.81 -5.79 -8.96
N ALA A 376 6.81 -6.52 -8.46
CA ALA A 376 6.97 -7.43 -7.35
C ALA A 376 7.90 -8.61 -7.72
N ILE A 377 8.97 -8.80 -6.95
CA ILE A 377 9.95 -9.87 -7.23
C ILE A 377 9.53 -11.23 -6.67
N ASN A 378 8.56 -11.26 -5.74
CA ASN A 378 8.07 -12.49 -5.10
C ASN A 378 6.83 -13.09 -5.77
N LEU A 379 6.31 -12.44 -6.81
CA LEU A 379 5.18 -12.93 -7.59
C LEU A 379 5.71 -13.47 -8.92
N ASP A 380 5.36 -14.71 -9.25
CA ASP A 380 5.60 -15.24 -10.58
C ASP A 380 4.61 -14.65 -11.61
N GLU A 381 4.83 -14.91 -12.89
CA GLU A 381 3.98 -14.37 -13.96
C GLU A 381 2.54 -14.90 -13.88
N MET A 382 2.33 -16.11 -13.38
CA MET A 382 0.98 -16.68 -13.21
C MET A 382 0.24 -15.96 -12.08
N ASP A 383 0.92 -15.68 -10.97
CA ASP A 383 0.37 -14.91 -9.85
C ASP A 383 -0.02 -13.50 -10.26
N LYS A 384 0.84 -12.83 -11.04
CA LYS A 384 0.53 -11.51 -11.61
C LYS A 384 -0.69 -11.60 -12.54
N GLU A 385 -0.71 -12.56 -13.46
CA GLU A 385 -1.81 -12.75 -14.42
C GLU A 385 -3.14 -13.03 -13.73
N VAL A 386 -3.16 -13.87 -12.69
CA VAL A 386 -4.38 -14.14 -11.89
C VAL A 386 -4.92 -12.84 -11.30
N SER A 387 -4.10 -12.06 -10.59
CA SER A 387 -4.56 -10.82 -9.96
C SER A 387 -4.97 -9.74 -10.96
N LEU A 388 -4.31 -9.69 -12.11
CA LEU A 388 -4.66 -8.75 -13.19
C LEU A 388 -5.96 -9.16 -13.90
N SER A 389 -6.17 -10.46 -14.12
CA SER A 389 -7.38 -11.02 -14.71
C SER A 389 -8.60 -10.81 -13.80
N GLU A 390 -8.46 -11.06 -12.49
CA GLU A 390 -9.51 -10.77 -11.51
C GLU A 390 -9.90 -9.28 -11.50
N LEU A 391 -8.90 -8.40 -11.63
CA LEU A 391 -9.15 -6.97 -11.75
C LEU A 391 -9.83 -6.61 -13.08
N GLU A 392 -9.44 -7.24 -14.18
CA GLU A 392 -10.03 -7.01 -15.50
C GLU A 392 -11.48 -7.50 -15.59
N GLU A 393 -11.81 -8.62 -14.96
CA GLU A 393 -13.19 -9.11 -14.83
C GLU A 393 -14.08 -8.08 -14.10
N LEU A 394 -13.53 -7.40 -13.08
CA LEU A 394 -14.25 -6.36 -12.36
C LEU A 394 -14.25 -5.01 -13.10
N CYS A 395 -13.21 -4.69 -13.87
CA CYS A 395 -13.07 -3.42 -14.58
C CYS A 395 -12.82 -3.60 -16.09
N PRO A 396 -13.77 -4.21 -16.83
CA PRO A 396 -13.59 -4.47 -18.25
C PRO A 396 -13.48 -3.15 -19.02
N ASN A 397 -12.63 -3.12 -20.05
CA ASN A 397 -12.43 -2.01 -20.99
C ASN A 397 -11.75 -0.73 -20.46
N ARG A 398 -11.39 -0.64 -19.18
CA ARG A 398 -10.72 0.57 -18.62
C ARG A 398 -9.36 0.32 -18.00
N GLY A 399 -8.89 -0.93 -18.01
CA GLY A 399 -7.56 -1.28 -17.50
C GLY A 399 -6.40 -0.63 -18.27
N ASN A 400 -6.57 -0.35 -19.56
CA ASN A 400 -5.43 -0.11 -20.47
C ASN A 400 -5.39 1.35 -20.95
N SER A 401 -6.53 2.04 -20.95
CA SER A 401 -6.62 3.47 -21.26
C SER A 401 -7.41 4.18 -20.16
N CYS A 402 -6.72 4.35 -19.06
CA CYS A 402 -7.04 5.35 -18.07
C CYS A 402 -6.69 6.74 -18.66
N HIS A 403 -7.40 7.19 -19.69
CA HIS A 403 -7.30 8.56 -20.20
C HIS A 403 -7.94 9.54 -19.21
N ILE A 404 -7.37 9.62 -18.00
CA ILE A 404 -7.39 10.88 -17.29
C ILE A 404 -6.37 11.72 -18.05
N GLN A 405 -6.83 12.72 -18.79
CA GLN A 405 -5.92 13.73 -19.32
C GLN A 405 -5.09 14.24 -18.13
N TYR A 406 -3.80 13.90 -18.12
CA TYR A 406 -2.85 14.45 -17.17
C TYR A 406 -2.81 15.95 -17.43
N TYR A 407 -3.56 16.72 -16.65
CA TYR A 407 -3.18 18.09 -16.43
C TYR A 407 -1.96 18.02 -15.51
N ASN A 408 -0.85 18.61 -15.92
CA ASN A 408 0.42 18.76 -15.20
C ASN A 408 0.28 19.62 -13.92
N ASP A 409 -0.90 19.63 -13.33
CA ASP A 409 -1.19 20.33 -12.09
C ASP A 409 -0.53 19.52 -10.98
N SER A 410 0.65 20.01 -10.59
CA SER A 410 1.32 19.69 -9.35
C SER A 410 0.29 19.50 -8.24
N LEU A 411 0.25 18.32 -7.64
CA LEU A 411 -0.50 18.06 -6.41
C LEU A 411 -0.28 19.26 -5.46
N PRO A 412 -1.35 19.81 -4.84
CA PRO A 412 -1.21 20.97 -3.97
C PRO A 412 -0.14 20.72 -2.91
N ASP A 413 0.68 21.75 -2.67
CA ASP A 413 1.93 21.72 -1.91
C ASP A 413 1.86 20.87 -0.62
N ASP A 414 2.95 20.12 -0.38
CA ASP A 414 3.29 19.33 0.81
C ASP A 414 2.14 19.01 1.81
N PRO A 415 1.60 17.77 1.83
CA PRO A 415 0.61 17.32 2.81
C PRO A 415 1.00 17.54 4.28
N LEU A 416 2.31 17.65 4.59
CA LEU A 416 2.79 17.96 5.94
C LEU A 416 2.48 19.40 6.35
N SER A 417 2.22 20.32 5.42
CA SER A 417 1.82 21.71 5.71
C SER A 417 0.43 21.76 6.34
N ILE A 418 -0.54 21.01 5.80
CA ILE A 418 -1.92 20.90 6.32
C ILE A 418 -1.91 20.24 7.70
N HIS A 419 -1.08 19.20 7.90
CA HIS A 419 -1.01 18.53 9.18
C HIS A 419 -0.32 19.40 10.25
N ARG A 420 0.69 20.21 9.88
CA ARG A 420 1.29 21.22 10.78
C ARG A 420 0.28 22.30 11.18
N HIS A 421 -0.56 22.78 10.26
CA HIS A 421 -1.60 23.76 10.60
C HIS A 421 -2.68 23.21 11.53
N GLN A 422 -3.13 21.97 11.33
CA GLN A 422 -4.11 21.35 12.24
C GLN A 422 -3.54 20.99 13.62
N GLN A 423 -2.23 20.70 13.72
CA GLN A 423 -1.58 20.50 15.02
C GLN A 423 -1.33 21.84 15.74
N GLN A 424 -0.95 22.90 15.01
CA GLN A 424 -0.78 24.25 15.59
C GLN A 424 -2.11 24.82 16.13
N GLN A 425 -3.23 24.56 15.46
CA GLN A 425 -4.57 24.98 15.93
C GLN A 425 -5.07 24.23 17.17
N LYS A 426 -4.43 23.13 17.57
CA LYS A 426 -4.77 22.37 18.80
C LYS A 426 -3.85 22.68 19.98
N SER A 427 -2.76 23.41 19.73
CA SER A 427 -1.81 23.88 20.76
C SER A 427 -2.06 25.33 21.21
N THR A 428 -3.06 25.98 20.63
CA THR A 428 -3.61 27.29 21.02
C THR A 428 -5.03 27.08 21.50
#